data_AF-A0A952DEL4-F1
#
_entry.id   AF-A0A952DEL4-F1
#
_cell.length_a   1.000
_cell.length_b   1.000
_cell.length_c   1.000
_cell.angle_alpha   90.00
_cell.angle_beta   90.00
_cell.angle_gamma   90.00
#
_symmetry.space_group_name_H-M   'P 1'
#
loop_
_entity.id
_entity.type
_entity.pdbx_description
1 polymer ?
#
loop_
_entity_poly.entity_id
_entity_poly.type
_entity_poly.pdbx_seq_one_letter_code
_entity_poly.pdbx_strand_id
1 'polypeptide(L)'
;MISDIIHIPSFSLPAHAKVFIFQAARALDADKETEVDAKIKDFLLTWTSHGNYMQTEYHLILHRFIVLAIDDKPVFLSGCA
;
A
#
# COMPACT_ATOMS: atom_id res chain seq x y z
N MET A 1 -21.00 -22.38 6.63
CA MET A 1 -19.60 -22.40 7.12
C MET A 1 -18.68 -21.84 6.03
N ILE A 2 -18.90 -20.59 5.62
CA ILE A 2 -18.02 -19.83 4.73
C ILE A 2 -18.20 -18.37 5.15
N SER A 3 -17.66 -17.99 6.31
CA SER A 3 -17.77 -16.61 6.83
C SER A 3 -16.42 -15.96 7.10
N ASP A 4 -15.30 -16.66 6.89
CA ASP A 4 -13.99 -16.16 7.29
C ASP A 4 -13.15 -15.73 6.08
N ILE A 5 -13.80 -15.25 5.00
CA ILE A 5 -13.08 -14.43 4.02
C ILE A 5 -12.91 -13.06 4.67
N ILE A 6 -11.70 -12.85 5.19
CA ILE A 6 -11.30 -11.55 5.73
C ILE A 6 -11.33 -10.56 4.57
N HIS A 7 -12.24 -9.59 4.65
CA HIS A 7 -12.35 -8.54 3.65
C HIS A 7 -11.12 -7.64 3.76
N ILE A 8 -10.26 -7.73 2.75
CA ILE A 8 -9.22 -6.72 2.55
C ILE A 8 -9.94 -5.49 1.99
N PRO A 9 -9.78 -4.30 2.59
CA PRO A 9 -10.39 -3.09 2.05
C PRO A 9 -9.98 -2.89 0.59
N SER A 10 -10.92 -2.45 -0.25
CA SER A 10 -10.62 -2.15 -1.65
C SER A 10 -9.61 -1.00 -1.75
N PHE A 11 -8.72 -1.09 -2.73
CA PHE A 11 -7.88 0.02 -3.15
C PHE A 11 -8.58 0.84 -4.23
N SER A 12 -8.43 2.16 -4.19
CA SER A 12 -8.90 3.06 -5.25
C SER A 12 -7.84 3.27 -6.34
N LEU A 13 -7.20 2.17 -6.75
CA LEU A 13 -6.18 2.13 -7.81
C LEU A 13 -6.65 1.34 -9.03
N PRO A 14 -6.06 1.57 -10.22
CA PRO A 14 -6.40 0.81 -11.43
C PRO A 14 -6.16 -0.70 -11.29
N ALA A 15 -6.87 -1.49 -12.11
CA ALA A 15 -6.81 -2.95 -12.05
C ALA A 15 -5.42 -3.57 -12.32
N HIS A 16 -4.50 -2.82 -12.95
CA HIS A 16 -3.12 -3.26 -13.18
C HIS A 16 -2.18 -2.96 -12.02
N ALA A 17 -2.65 -2.27 -10.98
CA ALA A 17 -1.84 -1.94 -9.82
C ALA A 17 -1.28 -3.21 -9.19
N LYS A 18 -0.03 -3.13 -8.74
CA LYS A 18 0.63 -4.25 -8.07
C LYS A 18 0.29 -4.20 -6.59
N VAL A 19 0.06 -5.36 -5.99
CA VAL A 19 -0.21 -5.50 -4.56
C VAL A 19 0.94 -6.27 -3.91
N PHE A 20 1.49 -5.70 -2.84
CA PHE A 20 2.49 -6.31 -1.97
C PHE A 20 1.86 -6.58 -0.61
N ILE A 21 2.13 -7.75 -0.05
CA ILE A 21 1.65 -8.13 1.29
C ILE A 21 2.87 -8.48 2.13
N PHE A 22 3.06 -7.73 3.22
CA PHE A 22 4.10 -7.99 4.20
C PHE A 22 3.47 -8.45 5.51
N GLN A 23 4.00 -9.54 6.06
CA GLN A 23 3.50 -10.10 7.31
C GLN A 23 4.50 -9.86 8.44
N ALA A 24 4.02 -9.32 9.57
CA ALA A 24 4.77 -9.32 10.80
C ALA A 24 4.81 -10.73 11.44
N ALA A 25 5.96 -11.10 12.02
CA ALA A 25 6.14 -12.41 12.69
C ALA A 25 5.17 -12.62 13.87
N ARG A 26 4.70 -11.54 14.47
CA ARG A 26 3.70 -11.51 15.55
C ARG A 26 2.68 -10.40 15.28
N ALA A 27 1.54 -10.45 15.95
CA ALA A 27 0.59 -9.33 15.91
C ALA A 27 1.24 -8.07 16.52
N LEU A 28 0.93 -6.92 15.94
CA LEU A 28 1.32 -5.60 16.39
C LEU A 28 0.33 -5.15 17.47
N ASP A 29 0.85 -4.49 18.50
CA ASP A 29 0.03 -3.73 19.44
C ASP A 29 -0.20 -2.31 18.93
N ALA A 30 -1.10 -1.56 19.56
CA ALA A 30 -1.51 -0.23 19.11
C ALA A 30 -0.34 0.77 18.96
N ASP A 31 0.66 0.69 19.83
CA ASP A 31 1.85 1.53 19.76
C ASP A 31 2.69 1.19 18.52
N LYS A 32 2.85 -0.12 18.23
CA LYS A 32 3.53 -0.59 17.02
C LYS A 32 2.76 -0.32 15.76
N GLU A 33 1.44 -0.40 15.76
CA GLU A 33 0.62 0.01 14.62
C GLU A 33 0.82 1.48 14.29
N THR A 34 0.84 2.34 15.31
CA THR A 34 1.08 3.78 15.15
C THR A 34 2.49 4.07 14.61
N GLU A 35 3.50 3.36 15.12
CA GLU A 35 4.88 3.47 14.65
C GLU A 35 5.01 3.03 13.18
N VAL A 36 4.39 1.91 12.81
CA VAL A 36 4.39 1.36 11.45
C VAL A 36 3.66 2.29 10.48
N ASP A 37 2.49 2.81 10.88
CA ASP A 37 1.69 3.73 10.09
C ASP A 37 2.49 5.00 9.72
N ALA A 38 3.15 5.62 10.69
CA ALA A 38 4.01 6.78 10.45
C ALA A 38 5.16 6.45 9.48
N LYS A 39 5.85 5.31 9.71
CA LYS A 39 6.97 4.88 8.85
C LYS A 39 6.55 4.57 7.43
N ILE A 40 5.38 3.96 7.22
CA ILE A 40 4.87 3.68 5.88
C ILE A 40 4.53 4.98 5.16
N LYS A 41 3.84 5.92 5.82
CA LYS A 41 3.54 7.23 5.24
C LYS A 41 4.81 7.96 4.82
N ASP A 42 5.81 8.01 5.68
CA ASP A 42 7.10 8.64 5.38
C ASP A 42 7.81 7.94 4.20
N PHE A 43 7.81 6.61 4.18
CA PHE A 43 8.38 5.84 3.07
C PHE A 43 7.67 6.16 1.74
N LEU A 44 6.34 6.15 1.73
CA LEU A 44 5.54 6.40 0.53
C LEU A 44 5.75 7.81 -0.04
N LEU A 45 6.00 8.81 0.80
CA LEU A 45 6.36 10.17 0.35
C LEU A 45 7.66 10.20 -0.47
N THR A 46 8.59 9.29 -0.18
CA THR A 46 9.91 9.23 -0.82
C THR A 46 9.99 8.19 -1.95
N TRP A 47 9.00 7.31 -2.05
CA TRP A 47 9.03 6.22 -3.00
C TRP A 47 8.69 6.72 -4.41
N THR A 48 9.73 7.00 -5.20
CA THR A 48 9.61 7.40 -6.60
C THR A 48 10.21 6.33 -7.50
N SER A 49 9.58 6.05 -8.65
CA SER A 49 10.17 5.24 -9.71
C SER A 49 10.65 6.18 -10.81
N HIS A 50 11.96 6.23 -11.05
CA HIS A 50 12.58 7.07 -12.08
C HIS A 50 12.17 8.55 -12.04
N GLY A 51 11.94 9.11 -10.85
CA GLY A 51 11.55 10.52 -10.67
C GLY A 51 10.08 10.84 -10.94
N ASN A 52 9.26 9.84 -11.31
CA ASN A 52 7.82 10.00 -11.45
C ASN A 52 7.11 9.68 -10.14
N TYR A 53 6.11 10.50 -9.80
CA TYR A 53 5.24 10.26 -8.66
C TYR A 53 4.36 9.04 -8.94
N MET A 54 4.37 8.06 -8.03
CA MET A 54 3.54 6.86 -8.13
C MET A 54 2.32 7.02 -7.22
N GLN A 55 1.14 6.62 -7.70
CA GLN A 55 -0.03 6.54 -6.83
C GLN A 55 0.09 5.30 -5.96
N THR A 56 -0.02 5.48 -4.65
CA THR A 56 0.11 4.40 -3.67
C THR A 56 -0.99 4.47 -2.63
N GLU A 57 -1.43 3.31 -2.17
CA GLU A 57 -2.39 3.15 -1.08
C GLU A 57 -1.97 1.95 -0.21
N TYR A 58 -2.23 1.99 1.09
CA TYR A 58 -1.97 0.83 1.96
C TYR A 58 -3.05 0.66 3.02
N HIS A 59 -3.16 -0.58 3.52
CA HIS A 59 -3.98 -0.96 4.66
C HIS A 59 -3.15 -1.77 5.65
N LEU A 60 -3.34 -1.51 6.94
CA LEU A 60 -2.88 -2.41 8.02
C LEU A 60 -4.08 -3.24 8.47
N ILE A 61 -4.04 -4.55 8.26
CA ILE A 61 -5.15 -5.45 8.58
C ILE A 61 -4.74 -6.54 9.56
N LEU A 62 -5.70 -6.96 10.39
CA LEU A 62 -5.54 -8.02 11.40
C LEU A 62 -4.37 -7.79 12.36
N HIS A 63 -4.02 -6.52 12.58
CA HIS A 63 -2.86 -6.13 13.38
C HIS A 63 -1.57 -6.84 12.98
N ARG A 64 -1.39 -7.17 11.69
CA ARG A 64 -0.26 -8.02 11.26
C ARG A 64 0.20 -7.82 9.83
N PHE A 65 -0.74 -7.60 8.91
CA PHE A 65 -0.43 -7.54 7.49
C PHE A 65 -0.48 -6.11 7.00
N ILE A 66 0.61 -5.69 6.39
CA ILE A 66 0.66 -4.46 5.59
C ILE A 66 0.35 -4.88 4.17
N VAL A 67 -0.77 -4.39 3.63
CA VAL A 67 -1.17 -4.56 2.24
C VAL A 67 -0.93 -3.24 1.53
N LEU A 68 -0.02 -3.22 0.57
CA LEU A 68 0.42 -2.03 -0.14
C LEU A 68 0.11 -2.19 -1.63
N ALA A 69 -0.64 -1.26 -2.20
CA ALA A 69 -0.97 -1.22 -3.61
C ALA A 69 -0.27 -0.03 -4.28
N ILE A 70 0.22 -0.25 -5.49
CA ILE A 70 0.98 0.74 -6.26
C ILE A 70 0.56 0.72 -7.73
N ASP A 71 0.27 1.90 -8.27
CA ASP A 71 0.25 2.12 -9.71
C ASP A 71 1.63 2.56 -10.17
N ASP A 72 2.37 1.65 -10.80
CA ASP A 72 3.72 1.87 -11.30
C ASP A 72 3.76 2.21 -12.79
N LYS A 73 2.60 2.45 -13.43
CA LYS A 73 2.61 2.90 -14.81
C LYS A 73 3.06 4.37 -14.88
N PRO A 74 4.01 4.70 -15.77
CA PRO A 74 4.34 6.09 -16.01
C PRO A 74 3.10 6.83 -16.51
N VAL A 75 2.78 7.96 -15.86
CA VAL A 75 1.86 8.94 -16.42
C VAL A 75 2.54 9.45 -17.69
N PHE A 76 2.16 8.90 -18.84
CA PHE A 76 2.49 9.53 -20.12
C PHE A 76 1.72 10.86 -20.14
N LEU A 77 2.37 11.94 -19.71
CA LEU A 77 2.01 13.27 -20.16
C LEU A 77 2.21 13.24 -21.67
N SER A 78 1.14 13.00 -22.42
CA SER A 78 1.15 13.15 -23.87
C SER A 78 1.55 14.60 -24.16
N GLY A 79 2.80 14.79 -24.57
CA GLY A 79 3.34 16.11 -24.84
C GLY A 79 2.72 16.76 -26.07
N CYS A 80 2.72 18.08 -26.07
CA CYS A 80 3.16 18.84 -27.24
C CYS A 80 4.36 19.70 -26.78
N ALA A 81 5.45 19.61 -27.53
CA ALA A 81 6.52 20.62 -27.59
C ALA A 81 6.25 21.54 -28.79
#